data_AF-A0A2S5QL47-F1
#
_entry.id   AF-A0A2S5QL47-F1
#
_cell.length_a   1.000
_cell.length_b   1.000
_cell.length_c   1.000
_cell.angle_alpha   90.00
_cell.angle_beta   90.00
_cell.angle_gamma   90.00
#
_symmetry.space_group_name_H-M   'P 1'
#
loop_
_entity.id
_entity.type
_entity.pdbx_description
1 polymer ?
#
loop_
_entity_poly.entity_id
_entity_poly.type
_entity_poly.pdbx_seq_one_letter_code
_entity_poly.pdbx_strand_id
1 'polypeptide(L)'
;MSVTREKLYEEIWTEPITKVSKRYGVSDSYLVRVLKSLNIPRPPRGYWATVASGIHPEKPPLPSAKLGDAITWSRDGKTEFATNTAGEVKTTRSKRAARIATHGLVREAHEHFKNVRDSRSIYLKPFKKLTIDLIISKGTLERGLSITSQFYFLLEELGHHVRIAPYGQHIHRAEFDERENTKPHRHYSDLWSPYRSTVVYIQDAVIGLTVFEISEEVEVGYVNGEYIPIAQYWQHPKVKNKSVYTWTTKQDTPSGRLCIQAYSTHPGTKWLKQWRESKPGEFSKTLKSVV
;
A
#
# COMPACT_ATOMS: atom_id res chain seq x y z
N MET A 1 -6.80 -32.80 2.20
CA MET A 1 -8.11 -32.59 2.91
C MET A 1 -8.11 -31.18 3.47
N SER A 2 -9.08 -30.34 3.09
CA SER A 2 -9.25 -29.00 3.66
C SER A 2 -10.07 -29.03 4.96
N VAL A 3 -9.68 -28.21 5.93
CA VAL A 3 -10.32 -28.06 7.24
C VAL A 3 -10.75 -26.61 7.40
N THR A 4 -12.02 -26.39 7.72
CA THR A 4 -12.54 -25.03 7.96
C THR A 4 -12.10 -24.50 9.32
N ARG A 5 -12.05 -23.17 9.42
CA ARG A 5 -11.70 -22.43 10.64
C ARG A 5 -12.57 -22.82 11.82
N GLU A 6 -13.88 -22.93 11.60
CA GLU A 6 -14.88 -23.29 12.60
C GLU A 6 -14.65 -24.72 13.10
N LYS A 7 -14.42 -25.66 12.18
CA LYS A 7 -14.15 -27.05 12.53
C LYS A 7 -12.86 -27.18 13.34
N LEU A 8 -11.80 -26.47 12.94
CA LEU A 8 -10.54 -26.52 13.65
C LEU A 8 -10.65 -25.89 15.05
N TYR A 9 -11.46 -24.83 15.20
CA TYR A 9 -11.79 -24.26 16.51
C TYR A 9 -12.50 -25.29 17.40
N GLU A 10 -13.56 -25.95 16.92
CA GLU A 10 -14.26 -26.97 17.72
C GLU A 10 -13.34 -28.11 18.17
N GLU A 11 -12.45 -28.57 17.29
CA GLU A 11 -11.53 -29.66 17.61
C GLU A 11 -10.51 -29.28 18.69
N ILE A 12 -9.91 -28.09 18.64
CA ILE A 12 -8.93 -27.67 19.65
C ILE A 12 -9.56 -27.32 21.01
N TRP A 13 -10.87 -27.11 21.05
CA TRP A 13 -11.64 -26.90 22.28
C TRP A 13 -12.35 -28.17 22.77
N THR A 14 -12.18 -29.30 22.06
CA THR A 14 -12.67 -30.63 22.44
C THR A 14 -11.52 -31.57 22.81
N GLU A 15 -10.37 -31.42 22.17
CA GLU A 15 -9.18 -32.24 22.45
C GLU A 15 -7.89 -31.41 22.56
N PRO A 16 -6.89 -31.89 23.33
CA PRO A 16 -5.57 -31.29 23.35
C PRO A 16 -4.93 -31.22 21.96
N ILE A 17 -4.20 -30.12 21.71
CA ILE A 17 -3.50 -29.85 20.44
C ILE A 17 -2.63 -31.05 20.01
N THR A 18 -2.03 -31.77 20.96
CA THR A 18 -1.21 -32.97 20.72
C THR A 18 -1.96 -34.13 20.08
N LYS A 19 -3.28 -34.25 20.28
CA LYS A 19 -4.13 -35.24 19.61
C LYS A 19 -4.57 -34.75 18.24
N VAL A 20 -4.97 -33.48 18.17
CA VAL A 20 -5.42 -32.84 16.93
C VAL A 20 -4.28 -32.80 15.90
N SER A 21 -3.06 -32.45 16.30
CA SER A 21 -1.87 -32.43 15.42
C SER A 21 -1.56 -33.80 14.82
N LYS A 22 -1.61 -34.86 15.64
CA LYS A 22 -1.42 -36.25 15.20
C LYS A 22 -2.47 -36.68 14.19
N ARG A 23 -3.73 -36.30 14.39
CA ARG A 23 -4.83 -36.57 13.46
C ARG A 23 -4.57 -36.00 12.07
N TYR A 24 -3.96 -34.81 12.02
CA TYR A 24 -3.59 -34.16 10.77
C TYR A 24 -2.18 -34.53 10.25
N GLY A 25 -1.44 -35.34 11.01
CA GLY A 25 -0.07 -35.75 10.69
C GLY A 25 0.90 -34.57 10.58
N VAL A 26 0.70 -33.53 11.40
CA VAL A 26 1.55 -32.32 11.47
C VAL A 26 2.18 -32.19 12.87
N SER A 27 3.25 -31.41 13.00
CA SER A 27 3.82 -31.12 14.32
C SER A 27 2.96 -30.14 15.12
N ASP A 28 2.99 -30.24 16.45
CA ASP A 28 2.26 -29.35 17.36
C ASP A 28 2.60 -27.88 17.10
N SER A 29 3.89 -27.59 16.91
CA SER A 29 4.37 -26.23 16.60
C SER A 29 3.83 -25.71 15.26
N TYR A 30 3.65 -26.59 14.28
CA TYR A 30 3.09 -26.22 12.98
C TYR A 30 1.60 -25.93 13.12
N LEU A 31 0.84 -26.79 13.80
CA LEU A 31 -0.58 -26.57 14.06
C LEU A 31 -0.81 -25.26 14.84
N VAL A 32 0.07 -24.91 15.78
CA VAL A 32 0.02 -23.61 16.47
C VAL A 32 0.17 -22.42 15.51
N ARG A 33 1.03 -22.52 14.49
CA ARG A 33 1.17 -21.45 13.47
C ARG A 33 -0.09 -21.34 12.62
N VAL A 34 -0.70 -22.47 12.27
CA VAL A 34 -1.98 -22.53 11.52
C VAL A 34 -3.11 -21.88 12.32
N LEU A 35 -3.25 -22.20 13.62
CA LEU A 35 -4.26 -21.57 14.48
C LEU A 35 -4.06 -20.05 14.57
N LYS A 36 -2.81 -19.58 14.59
CA LYS A 36 -2.48 -18.16 14.59
C LYS A 36 -2.86 -17.48 13.26
N SER A 37 -2.60 -18.12 12.11
CA SER A 37 -2.98 -17.57 10.80
C SER A 37 -4.49 -17.56 10.55
N LEU A 38 -5.22 -18.48 11.17
CA LEU A 38 -6.69 -18.54 11.14
C LEU A 38 -7.34 -17.67 12.22
N ASN A 39 -6.55 -16.94 13.03
CA ASN A 39 -7.05 -16.12 14.14
C ASN A 39 -8.00 -16.90 15.08
N ILE A 40 -7.61 -18.12 15.45
CA ILE A 40 -8.36 -19.02 16.33
C ILE A 40 -7.83 -18.89 17.78
N PRO A 41 -8.68 -18.54 18.76
CA PRO A 41 -8.28 -18.50 20.16
C PRO A 41 -8.00 -19.91 20.67
N ARG A 42 -6.92 -20.06 21.45
CA ARG A 42 -6.49 -21.35 21.98
C ARG A 42 -6.83 -21.47 23.47
N PRO A 43 -7.11 -22.69 23.96
CA PRO A 43 -7.23 -22.91 25.40
C PRO A 43 -5.95 -22.47 26.14
N PRO A 44 -6.07 -21.74 27.27
CA PRO A 44 -4.91 -21.34 28.06
C PRO A 44 -4.18 -22.56 28.65
N ARG A 45 -2.92 -22.37 29.05
CA ARG A 45 -2.16 -23.40 29.75
C ARG A 45 -2.92 -23.79 31.04
N GLY A 46 -3.13 -25.09 31.24
CA GLY A 46 -3.91 -25.61 32.38
C GLY A 46 -5.38 -25.88 32.10
N TYR A 47 -5.96 -25.39 30.98
CA TYR A 47 -7.37 -25.63 30.63
C TYR A 47 -7.76 -27.11 30.64
N TRP A 48 -6.92 -27.98 30.07
CA TRP A 48 -7.19 -29.42 30.03
C TRP A 48 -7.07 -30.10 31.40
N ALA A 49 -6.27 -29.56 32.31
CA ALA A 49 -6.18 -30.05 33.68
C ALA A 49 -7.45 -29.69 34.49
N THR A 50 -8.00 -28.48 34.27
CA THR A 50 -9.28 -28.07 34.87
C THR A 50 -10.45 -28.89 34.33
N VAL A 51 -10.47 -29.18 33.01
CA VAL A 51 -11.49 -30.06 32.40
C VAL A 51 -11.39 -31.50 32.93
N ALA A 52 -10.19 -32.04 33.09
CA ALA A 52 -9.98 -33.36 33.69
C ALA A 52 -10.43 -33.43 35.16
N SER A 53 -10.48 -32.28 35.85
CA SER A 53 -10.96 -32.15 37.23
C SER A 53 -12.49 -31.93 37.32
N GLY A 54 -13.22 -32.05 36.21
CA GLY A 54 -14.68 -31.89 36.16
C GLY A 54 -15.17 -30.44 36.08
N ILE A 55 -14.26 -29.46 35.95
CA ILE A 55 -14.60 -28.04 35.81
C ILE A 55 -14.61 -27.71 34.31
N HIS A 56 -15.72 -27.17 33.80
CA HIS A 56 -15.85 -26.77 32.39
C HIS A 56 -15.78 -25.24 32.27
N PRO A 57 -14.61 -24.64 32.00
CA PRO A 57 -14.47 -23.19 31.86
C PRO A 57 -15.13 -22.72 30.56
N GLU A 58 -15.66 -21.50 30.60
CA GLU A 58 -16.34 -20.89 29.46
C GLU A 58 -15.43 -20.81 28.23
N LYS A 59 -15.96 -21.22 27.07
CA LYS A 59 -15.26 -21.18 25.79
C LYS A 59 -15.47 -19.80 25.15
N PRO A 60 -14.41 -19.01 24.89
CA PRO A 60 -14.55 -17.71 24.27
C PRO A 60 -15.08 -17.87 22.83
N PRO A 61 -16.11 -17.12 22.40
CA PRO A 61 -16.67 -17.27 21.07
C PRO A 61 -15.59 -17.07 20.01
N LEU A 62 -15.66 -17.86 18.93
CA LEU A 62 -14.75 -17.71 17.80
C LEU A 62 -14.89 -16.28 17.23
N PRO A 63 -13.83 -15.45 17.23
CA PRO A 63 -13.90 -14.10 16.69
C PRO A 63 -14.36 -14.15 15.23
N SER A 64 -15.10 -13.16 14.74
CA SER A 64 -15.39 -13.09 13.30
C SER A 64 -14.09 -13.02 12.50
N ALA A 65 -14.01 -13.77 11.39
CA ALA A 65 -12.86 -13.73 10.51
C ALA A 65 -12.71 -12.30 9.95
N LYS A 66 -11.53 -11.71 10.08
CA LYS A 66 -11.23 -10.40 9.49
C LYS A 66 -10.91 -10.60 8.02
N LEU A 67 -11.11 -9.56 7.22
CA LEU A 67 -10.73 -9.56 5.80
C LEU A 67 -9.24 -9.92 5.64
N GLY A 68 -8.96 -11.03 4.96
CA GLY A 68 -7.61 -11.57 4.78
C GLY A 68 -7.14 -12.60 5.81
N ASP A 69 -7.97 -12.94 6.82
CA ASP A 69 -7.74 -14.14 7.62
C ASP A 69 -7.95 -15.37 6.72
N ALA A 70 -7.14 -16.41 6.91
CA ALA A 70 -7.42 -17.69 6.27
C ALA A 70 -8.73 -18.26 6.87
N ILE A 71 -9.61 -18.79 6.02
CA ILE A 71 -10.87 -19.46 6.42
C ILE A 71 -10.72 -20.98 6.37
N THR A 72 -9.91 -21.49 5.45
CA THR A 72 -9.64 -22.92 5.36
C THR A 72 -8.14 -23.17 5.39
N TRP A 73 -7.75 -24.26 6.03
CA TRP A 73 -6.39 -24.76 5.99
C TRP A 73 -6.38 -26.17 5.41
N SER A 74 -5.48 -26.43 4.46
CA SER A 74 -5.19 -27.76 3.95
C SER A 74 -3.70 -28.04 4.06
N ARG A 75 -3.35 -29.28 4.38
CA ARG A 75 -1.97 -29.76 4.36
C ARG A 75 -1.33 -29.65 2.97
N ASP A 76 -2.13 -29.74 1.92
CA ASP A 76 -1.69 -29.72 0.51
C ASP A 76 -1.43 -28.29 -0.01
N GLY A 77 -1.42 -27.28 0.87
CA GLY A 77 -1.08 -25.89 0.53
C GLY A 77 -2.24 -25.03 0.02
N LYS A 78 -3.41 -25.63 -0.25
CA LYS A 78 -4.64 -24.88 -0.59
C LYS A 78 -5.24 -24.24 0.67
N THR A 79 -5.06 -22.93 0.81
CA THR A 79 -5.61 -22.10 1.90
C THR A 79 -6.53 -21.07 1.28
N GLU A 80 -7.82 -21.10 1.62
CA GLU A 80 -8.76 -20.07 1.17
C GLU A 80 -8.81 -18.95 2.20
N PHE A 81 -8.93 -17.72 1.73
CA PHE A 81 -8.98 -16.52 2.56
C PHE A 81 -10.39 -15.97 2.61
N ALA A 82 -10.71 -15.22 3.66
CA ALA A 82 -11.96 -14.52 3.80
C ALA A 82 -12.16 -13.54 2.64
N THR A 83 -12.98 -13.96 1.67
CA THR A 83 -13.56 -13.12 0.63
C THR A 83 -14.92 -12.62 1.10
N ASN A 84 -15.34 -11.46 0.59
CA ASN A 84 -16.65 -10.90 0.91
C ASN A 84 -17.78 -11.80 0.40
N THR A 85 -18.27 -12.69 1.25
CA THR A 85 -19.58 -13.33 1.04
C THR A 85 -20.32 -13.38 2.37
N ALA A 86 -21.39 -12.58 2.43
CA ALA A 86 -22.46 -12.57 3.42
C ALA A 86 -22.09 -12.16 4.86
N GLY A 87 -22.12 -10.85 5.06
CA GLY A 87 -22.27 -10.21 6.35
C GLY A 87 -22.43 -8.72 6.14
N GLU A 88 -23.61 -8.28 5.71
CA GLU A 88 -24.00 -6.87 5.68
C GLU A 88 -23.77 -6.25 7.07
N VAL A 89 -22.59 -5.67 7.30
CA VAL A 89 -22.45 -4.67 8.33
C VAL A 89 -23.05 -3.41 7.74
N LYS A 90 -24.34 -3.19 8.04
CA LYS A 90 -24.96 -1.87 7.95
C LYS A 90 -24.20 -0.95 8.92
N THR A 91 -23.05 -0.42 8.49
CA THR A 91 -22.44 0.72 9.16
C THR A 91 -23.44 1.85 9.01
N THR A 92 -24.03 2.24 10.13
CA THR A 92 -24.79 3.48 10.27
C THR A 92 -23.98 4.59 9.64
N ARG A 93 -24.39 5.00 8.43
CA ARG A 93 -23.91 6.21 7.78
C ARG A 93 -24.36 7.37 8.66
N SER A 94 -23.56 7.68 9.67
CA SER A 94 -23.66 8.93 10.40
C SER A 94 -23.47 10.03 9.35
N LYS A 95 -24.56 10.74 9.06
CA LYS A 95 -24.61 11.95 8.24
C LYS A 95 -23.83 13.07 8.92
N ARG A 96 -22.51 12.89 9.08
CA ARG A 96 -21.63 13.88 9.71
C ARG A 96 -20.81 14.56 8.62
N ALA A 97 -21.45 15.53 7.98
CA ALA A 97 -20.90 16.57 7.10
C ALA A 97 -20.07 16.06 5.91
N ALA A 98 -20.37 16.59 4.72
CA ALA A 98 -19.59 16.43 3.50
C ALA A 98 -18.20 17.11 3.63
N ARG A 99 -17.33 16.57 4.49
CA ARG A 99 -15.88 16.66 4.28
C ARG A 99 -15.58 15.68 3.16
N ILE A 100 -14.84 16.12 2.15
CA ILE A 100 -14.27 15.26 1.11
C ILE A 100 -13.72 14.01 1.81
N ALA A 101 -14.40 12.88 1.64
CA ALA A 101 -13.96 11.64 2.26
C ALA A 101 -12.52 11.43 1.78
N THR A 102 -11.58 11.25 2.70
CA THR A 102 -10.19 10.90 2.38
C THR A 102 -10.03 9.42 2.63
N HIS A 103 -9.48 8.69 1.67
CA HIS A 103 -9.31 7.25 1.75
C HIS A 103 -8.43 6.90 2.96
N GLY A 104 -8.76 5.83 3.68
CA GLY A 104 -8.13 5.50 4.95
C GLY A 104 -6.60 5.40 4.87
N LEU A 105 -6.09 4.73 3.82
CA LEU A 105 -4.65 4.62 3.55
C LEU A 105 -3.99 5.96 3.24
N VAL A 106 -4.69 6.85 2.54
CA VAL A 106 -4.17 8.16 2.13
C VAL A 106 -4.12 9.10 3.32
N ARG A 107 -5.12 9.04 4.20
CA ARG A 107 -5.12 9.79 5.46
C ARG A 107 -3.93 9.40 6.34
N GLU A 108 -3.63 8.11 6.46
CA GLU A 108 -2.43 7.65 7.18
C GLU A 108 -1.14 8.11 6.50
N ALA A 109 -1.08 8.05 5.16
CA ALA A 109 0.06 8.53 4.40
C ALA A 109 0.33 10.03 4.61
N HIS A 110 -0.71 10.87 4.63
CA HIS A 110 -0.57 12.33 4.83
C HIS A 110 0.24 12.66 6.08
N GLU A 111 -0.02 11.99 7.20
CA GLU A 111 0.73 12.17 8.45
C GLU A 111 2.23 11.81 8.33
N HIS A 112 2.55 10.85 7.45
CA HIS A 112 3.93 10.43 7.20
C HIS A 112 4.69 11.34 6.24
N PHE A 113 3.98 12.05 5.35
CA PHE A 113 4.57 13.03 4.42
C PHE A 113 4.66 14.44 4.99
N LYS A 114 3.73 14.84 5.87
CA LYS A 114 3.71 16.19 6.46
C LYS A 114 4.89 16.48 7.40
N ASN A 115 5.36 15.45 8.11
CA ASN A 115 6.42 15.58 9.13
C ASN A 115 7.83 15.25 8.59
N VAL A 116 8.02 15.34 7.27
CA VAL A 116 9.29 14.99 6.63
C VAL A 116 10.29 16.16 6.78
N ARG A 117 11.52 15.83 7.19
CA ARG A 117 12.61 16.80 7.25
C ARG A 117 13.02 17.17 5.83
N ASP A 118 13.33 18.45 5.60
CA ASP A 118 13.88 18.88 4.32
C ASP A 118 15.14 18.08 4.02
N SER A 119 15.15 17.45 2.84
CA SER A 119 16.24 16.62 2.35
C SER A 119 16.76 17.20 1.05
N ARG A 120 17.95 16.77 0.60
CA ARG A 120 18.47 17.16 -0.73
C ARG A 120 17.72 16.49 -1.89
N SER A 121 16.84 15.52 -1.60
CA SER A 121 16.01 14.85 -2.61
C SER A 121 14.90 15.77 -3.09
N ILE A 122 14.67 15.78 -4.41
CA ILE A 122 13.57 16.50 -5.07
C ILE A 122 12.17 16.00 -4.66
N TYR A 123 12.07 14.70 -4.34
CA TYR A 123 10.84 14.07 -3.88
C TYR A 123 10.87 13.81 -2.37
N LEU A 124 9.69 13.88 -1.75
CA LEU A 124 9.48 13.62 -0.33
C LEU A 124 9.74 12.15 0.00
N LYS A 125 10.42 11.91 1.12
CA LYS A 125 10.64 10.58 1.69
C LYS A 125 9.86 10.46 2.99
N PRO A 126 8.83 9.60 3.07
CA PRO A 126 7.98 9.52 4.25
C PRO A 126 8.77 9.02 5.46
N PHE A 127 8.38 9.49 6.65
CA PHE A 127 9.02 9.06 7.89
C PHE A 127 8.88 7.54 8.15
N LYS A 128 7.74 6.95 7.73
CA LYS A 128 7.53 5.50 7.74
C LYS A 128 7.42 4.98 6.30
N LYS A 129 8.14 3.90 6.02
CA LYS A 129 8.12 3.21 4.72
C LYS A 129 6.95 2.23 4.55
N LEU A 130 6.19 1.95 5.60
CA LEU A 130 4.96 1.17 5.52
C LEU A 130 3.78 2.11 5.24
N THR A 131 3.71 2.60 4.01
CA THR A 131 2.66 3.50 3.54
C THR A 131 2.40 3.25 2.06
N ILE A 132 1.51 4.03 1.45
CA ILE A 132 1.16 3.92 0.03
C ILE A 132 2.36 4.22 -0.87
N ASP A 133 2.40 3.62 -2.06
CA ASP A 133 3.45 3.84 -3.04
C ASP A 133 3.24 5.15 -3.80
N LEU A 134 3.62 6.26 -3.13
CA LEU A 134 3.43 7.63 -3.60
C LEU A 134 4.75 8.40 -3.64
N ILE A 135 5.12 8.88 -4.82
CA ILE A 135 6.36 9.63 -5.07
C ILE A 135 6.01 11.03 -5.56
N ILE A 136 6.25 12.03 -4.71
CA ILE A 136 5.74 13.40 -4.93
C ILE A 136 6.67 14.42 -4.30
N SER A 137 6.76 15.60 -4.90
CA SER A 137 7.46 16.76 -4.37
C SER A 137 6.63 17.46 -3.29
N LYS A 138 7.27 18.38 -2.57
CA LYS A 138 6.60 19.22 -1.56
C LYS A 138 5.48 20.08 -2.18
N GLY A 139 5.66 20.57 -3.40
CA GLY A 139 4.68 21.42 -4.09
C GLY A 139 3.42 20.66 -4.52
N THR A 140 3.55 19.36 -4.79
CA THR A 140 2.47 18.52 -5.32
C THR A 140 1.80 17.66 -4.24
N LEU A 141 2.22 17.77 -2.98
CA LEU A 141 1.78 16.87 -1.88
C LEU A 141 0.27 16.79 -1.70
N GLU A 142 -0.39 17.92 -1.42
CA GLU A 142 -1.83 17.95 -1.12
C GLU A 142 -2.65 17.46 -2.32
N ARG A 143 -2.23 17.85 -3.53
CA ARG A 143 -2.90 17.43 -4.75
C ARG A 143 -2.68 15.95 -5.05
N GLY A 144 -1.46 15.46 -4.91
CA GLY A 144 -1.11 14.05 -5.12
C GLY A 144 -1.90 13.13 -4.21
N LEU A 145 -2.04 13.50 -2.92
CA LEU A 145 -2.86 12.75 -1.98
C LEU A 145 -4.35 12.83 -2.34
N SER A 146 -4.87 14.01 -2.72
CA SER A 146 -6.27 14.15 -3.15
C SER A 146 -6.61 13.27 -4.36
N ILE A 147 -5.78 13.29 -5.41
CA ILE A 147 -5.96 12.45 -6.60
C ILE A 147 -5.83 10.97 -6.25
N THR A 148 -4.85 10.59 -5.42
CA THR A 148 -4.67 9.20 -4.99
C THR A 148 -5.87 8.71 -4.18
N SER A 149 -6.43 9.56 -3.32
CA SER A 149 -7.64 9.26 -2.56
C SER A 149 -8.84 9.01 -3.48
N GLN A 150 -9.04 9.87 -4.48
CA GLN A 150 -10.13 9.71 -5.45
C GLN A 150 -9.94 8.43 -6.28
N PHE A 151 -8.70 8.15 -6.69
CA PHE A 151 -8.38 6.95 -7.47
C PHE A 151 -8.72 5.67 -6.71
N TYR A 152 -8.35 5.60 -5.42
CA TYR A 152 -8.65 4.44 -4.59
C TYR A 152 -10.14 4.29 -4.34
N PHE A 153 -10.88 5.37 -4.08
CA PHE A 153 -12.34 5.28 -3.96
C PHE A 153 -13.01 4.80 -5.25
N LEU A 154 -12.57 5.25 -6.43
CA LEU A 154 -13.13 4.78 -7.69
C LEU A 154 -12.91 3.27 -7.89
N LEU A 155 -11.72 2.76 -7.54
CA LEU A 155 -11.47 1.31 -7.55
C LEU A 155 -12.40 0.58 -6.59
N GLU A 156 -12.57 1.09 -5.37
CA GLU A 156 -13.44 0.48 -4.35
C GLU A 156 -14.92 0.54 -4.72
N GLU A 157 -15.38 1.61 -5.38
CA GLU A 157 -16.74 1.76 -5.90
C GLU A 157 -17.07 0.70 -6.96
N LEU A 158 -16.07 0.25 -7.73
CA LEU A 158 -16.19 -0.89 -8.65
C LEU A 158 -16.07 -2.26 -7.95
N GLY A 159 -15.92 -2.29 -6.62
CA GLY A 159 -15.76 -3.50 -5.83
C GLY A 159 -14.32 -4.02 -5.75
N HIS A 160 -13.32 -3.22 -6.15
CA HIS A 160 -11.91 -3.59 -6.12
C HIS A 160 -11.21 -2.94 -4.93
N HIS A 161 -10.87 -3.73 -3.91
CA HIS A 161 -10.30 -3.21 -2.67
C HIS A 161 -8.81 -2.88 -2.80
N VAL A 162 -8.45 -1.66 -2.40
CA VAL A 162 -7.05 -1.19 -2.34
C VAL A 162 -6.48 -1.39 -0.94
N ARG A 163 -5.30 -2.01 -0.83
CA ARG A 163 -4.59 -2.21 0.44
C ARG A 163 -3.08 -2.22 0.27
N ILE A 164 -2.37 -2.04 1.38
CA ILE A 164 -0.94 -2.39 1.42
C ILE A 164 -0.85 -3.92 1.47
N ALA A 165 0.03 -4.50 0.64
CA ALA A 165 0.19 -5.94 0.54
C ALA A 165 0.36 -6.60 1.92
N PRO A 166 -0.33 -7.72 2.20
CA PRO A 166 -0.14 -8.49 3.42
C PRO A 166 1.31 -8.94 3.61
N TYR A 167 1.72 -9.13 4.87
CA TYR A 167 3.04 -9.66 5.17
C TYR A 167 3.17 -11.09 4.62
N GLY A 168 4.33 -11.40 4.04
CA GLY A 168 4.64 -12.74 3.52
C GLY A 168 4.12 -13.04 2.11
N GLN A 169 3.43 -12.12 1.44
CA GLN A 169 3.15 -12.26 0.01
C GLN A 169 4.38 -11.86 -0.81
N HIS A 170 4.79 -12.74 -1.73
CA HIS A 170 5.85 -12.47 -2.69
C HIS A 170 5.31 -11.55 -3.79
N ILE A 171 5.42 -10.24 -3.57
CA ILE A 171 4.99 -9.22 -4.53
C ILE A 171 6.20 -8.53 -5.11
N HIS A 172 6.35 -8.62 -6.43
CA HIS A 172 7.35 -7.87 -7.16
C HIS A 172 6.84 -6.45 -7.44
N ARG A 173 7.55 -5.42 -6.96
CA ARG A 173 7.28 -4.02 -7.32
C ARG A 173 7.90 -3.74 -8.68
N ALA A 174 7.11 -3.25 -9.64
CA ALA A 174 7.68 -2.81 -10.91
C ALA A 174 8.50 -1.52 -10.72
N GLU A 175 9.67 -1.49 -11.35
CA GLU A 175 10.47 -0.27 -11.46
C GLU A 175 9.77 0.72 -12.40
N PHE A 176 10.08 2.00 -12.22
CA PHE A 176 9.61 3.06 -13.10
C PHE A 176 10.65 4.16 -13.19
N ASP A 177 10.55 4.95 -14.27
CA ASP A 177 11.32 6.16 -14.49
C ASP A 177 10.37 7.35 -14.38
N GLU A 178 10.65 8.23 -13.43
CA GLU A 178 9.86 9.44 -13.17
C GLU A 178 10.03 10.49 -14.27
N ARG A 179 11.10 10.41 -15.07
CA ARG A 179 11.38 11.40 -16.10
C ARG A 179 10.38 11.31 -17.23
N GLU A 180 10.02 12.46 -17.79
CA GLU A 180 9.20 12.51 -18.99
C GLU A 180 9.94 11.89 -20.19
N ASN A 181 11.22 12.23 -20.34
CA ASN A 181 12.06 11.74 -21.43
C ASN A 181 13.19 10.88 -20.87
N THR A 182 13.08 9.56 -21.03
CA THR A 182 14.10 8.62 -20.56
C THR A 182 15.34 8.70 -21.44
N LYS A 183 16.50 9.00 -20.83
CA LYS A 183 17.80 9.01 -21.52
C LYS A 183 18.61 7.76 -21.17
N PRO A 184 19.45 7.25 -22.10
CA PRO A 184 20.24 6.03 -21.90
C PRO A 184 21.42 6.19 -20.92
N HIS A 185 21.72 7.41 -20.45
CA HIS A 185 22.76 7.62 -19.45
C HIS A 185 22.35 7.09 -18.07
N ARG A 186 23.35 6.72 -17.26
CA ARG A 186 23.15 6.22 -15.88
C ARG A 186 22.39 7.27 -15.07
N HIS A 187 21.12 6.97 -14.79
CA HIS A 187 20.27 7.71 -13.87
C HIS A 187 20.36 7.06 -12.49
N TYR A 188 20.86 7.80 -11.50
CA TYR A 188 20.83 7.36 -10.11
C TYR A 188 19.55 7.91 -9.47
N SER A 189 18.51 7.09 -9.47
CA SER A 189 17.25 7.43 -8.81
C SER A 189 17.43 7.38 -7.29
N ASP A 190 17.25 8.52 -6.62
CA ASP A 190 17.20 8.61 -5.14
C ASP A 190 15.77 8.39 -4.60
N LEU A 191 14.90 7.80 -5.42
CA LEU A 191 13.53 7.52 -5.05
C LEU A 191 13.46 6.50 -3.92
N TRP A 192 12.59 6.78 -2.95
CA TRP A 192 12.26 5.82 -1.92
C TRP A 192 11.26 4.78 -2.47
N SER A 193 11.19 3.63 -1.80
CA SER A 193 10.18 2.61 -2.06
C SER A 193 9.53 2.14 -0.75
N PRO A 194 8.24 1.77 -0.79
CA PRO A 194 7.56 1.24 0.38
C PRO A 194 8.07 -0.16 0.71
N TYR A 195 8.00 -0.52 1.99
CA TYR A 195 8.33 -1.87 2.45
C TYR A 195 7.39 -2.93 1.88
N ARG A 196 6.17 -2.54 1.52
CA ARG A 196 5.15 -3.39 0.92
C ARG A 196 4.38 -2.57 -0.11
N SER A 197 4.21 -3.10 -1.32
CA SER A 197 3.50 -2.41 -2.40
C SER A 197 2.05 -2.13 -2.04
N THR A 198 1.51 -1.03 -2.54
CA THR A 198 0.06 -0.86 -2.62
C THR A 198 -0.48 -1.72 -3.73
N VAL A 199 -1.55 -2.46 -3.45
CA VAL A 199 -2.14 -3.42 -4.36
C VAL A 199 -3.66 -3.29 -4.38
N VAL A 200 -4.24 -3.64 -5.53
CA VAL A 200 -5.67 -3.83 -5.71
C VAL A 200 -5.94 -5.27 -6.12
N TYR A 201 -6.98 -5.85 -5.56
CA TYR A 201 -7.42 -7.21 -5.86
C TYR A 201 -8.58 -7.14 -6.85
N ILE A 202 -8.35 -7.66 -8.05
CA ILE A 202 -9.35 -7.74 -9.12
C ILE A 202 -9.54 -9.22 -9.42
N GLN A 203 -10.64 -9.79 -8.92
CA GLN A 203 -10.88 -11.24 -8.99
C GLN A 203 -9.69 -12.02 -8.41
N ASP A 204 -9.04 -12.87 -9.21
CA ASP A 204 -7.88 -13.67 -8.82
C ASP A 204 -6.54 -12.96 -9.08
N ALA A 205 -6.57 -11.75 -9.66
CA ALA A 205 -5.36 -10.99 -9.97
C ALA A 205 -5.03 -9.98 -8.86
N VAL A 206 -3.76 -9.92 -8.50
CA VAL A 206 -3.20 -8.89 -7.62
C VAL A 206 -2.41 -7.92 -8.47
N ILE A 207 -2.91 -6.68 -8.58
CA ILE A 207 -2.29 -5.63 -9.36
C ILE A 207 -1.61 -4.65 -8.41
N GLY A 208 -0.33 -4.35 -8.66
CA GLY A 208 0.41 -3.35 -7.92
C GLY A 208 0.11 -1.96 -8.45
N LEU A 209 0.05 -0.98 -7.55
CA LEU A 209 -0.25 0.41 -7.85
C LEU A 209 0.90 1.29 -7.36
N THR A 210 1.33 2.22 -8.21
CA THR A 210 2.26 3.29 -7.86
C THR A 210 1.75 4.61 -8.43
N VAL A 211 1.74 5.66 -7.63
CA VAL A 211 1.44 7.03 -8.11
C VAL A 211 2.72 7.85 -7.96
N PHE A 212 3.14 8.52 -9.01
CA PHE A 212 4.35 9.34 -8.98
C PHE A 212 4.19 10.65 -9.74
N GLU A 213 4.91 11.67 -9.32
CA GLU A 213 5.02 12.93 -10.04
C GLU A 213 6.13 12.84 -11.08
N ILE A 214 5.79 13.21 -12.31
CA ILE A 214 6.69 13.23 -13.46
C ILE A 214 7.69 14.38 -13.28
N SER A 215 8.94 14.15 -13.66
CA SER A 215 9.95 15.20 -13.77
C SER A 215 10.18 15.60 -15.23
N GLU A 216 10.50 16.87 -15.42
CA GLU A 216 10.86 17.43 -16.71
C GLU A 216 12.23 18.09 -16.64
N GLU A 217 12.96 18.03 -17.76
CA GLU A 217 14.28 18.60 -17.87
C GLU A 217 14.17 20.12 -18.02
N VAL A 218 14.59 20.85 -17.00
CA VAL A 218 14.58 22.31 -16.98
C VAL A 218 16.01 22.82 -17.03
N GLU A 219 16.21 23.88 -17.82
CA GLU A 219 17.47 24.60 -17.82
C GLU A 219 17.54 25.52 -16.60
N VAL A 220 18.57 25.32 -15.79
CA VAL A 220 18.80 26.04 -14.54
C VAL A 220 20.11 26.83 -14.62
N GLY A 221 20.09 28.05 -14.10
CA GLY A 221 21.28 28.85 -13.89
C GLY A 221 21.84 28.63 -12.49
N TYR A 222 23.16 28.48 -12.36
CA TYR A 222 23.82 28.38 -11.06
C TYR A 222 24.16 29.77 -10.49
N VAL A 223 23.71 30.04 -9.27
CA VAL A 223 23.98 31.28 -8.53
C VAL A 223 24.28 30.96 -7.07
N ASN A 224 25.49 31.28 -6.60
CA ASN A 224 25.87 31.24 -5.17
C ASN A 224 25.52 29.91 -4.46
N GLY A 225 25.68 28.76 -5.11
CA GLY A 225 25.41 27.45 -4.51
C GLY A 225 24.02 26.87 -4.80
N GLU A 226 23.17 27.59 -5.52
CA GLU A 226 21.82 27.15 -5.86
C GLU A 226 21.56 27.11 -7.37
N TYR A 227 20.71 26.17 -7.76
CA TYR A 227 20.21 26.02 -9.12
C TYR A 227 18.83 26.66 -9.22
N ILE A 228 18.70 27.68 -10.09
CA ILE A 228 17.47 28.43 -10.27
C ILE A 228 16.98 28.22 -11.71
N PRO A 229 15.73 27.79 -11.94
CA PRO A 229 15.17 27.70 -13.28
C PRO A 229 15.31 29.02 -14.05
N ILE A 230 15.81 28.97 -15.29
CA ILE A 230 16.04 30.18 -16.10
C ILE A 230 14.74 30.97 -16.29
N ALA A 231 13.62 30.29 -16.47
CA ALA A 231 12.30 30.92 -16.60
C ALA A 231 11.88 31.74 -15.37
N GLN A 232 12.36 31.36 -14.17
CA GLN A 232 12.04 32.02 -12.90
C GLN A 232 13.19 32.89 -12.39
N TYR A 233 14.29 32.98 -13.14
CA TYR A 233 15.54 33.57 -12.71
C TYR A 233 15.39 35.01 -12.22
N TRP A 234 14.79 35.87 -13.04
CA TRP A 234 14.62 37.29 -12.73
C TRP A 234 13.63 37.58 -11.59
N GLN A 235 12.80 36.59 -11.24
CA GLN A 235 11.82 36.69 -10.16
C GLN A 235 12.37 36.11 -8.84
N HIS A 236 13.53 35.44 -8.88
CA HIS A 236 14.04 34.72 -7.72
C HIS A 236 14.62 35.68 -6.67
N PRO A 237 14.21 35.61 -5.38
CA PRO A 237 14.59 36.57 -4.34
C PRO A 237 16.11 36.75 -4.12
N LYS A 238 16.90 35.74 -4.50
CA LYS A 238 18.38 35.77 -4.36
C LYS A 238 19.10 36.38 -5.55
N VAL A 239 18.41 36.63 -6.67
CA VAL A 239 18.98 37.34 -7.81
C VAL A 239 18.94 38.84 -7.50
N LYS A 240 19.98 39.29 -6.80
CA LYS A 240 20.20 40.71 -6.48
C LYS A 240 21.02 41.36 -7.60
N ASN A 241 20.75 42.64 -7.86
CA ASN A 241 21.51 43.50 -8.78
C ASN A 241 21.64 42.99 -10.22
N LYS A 242 20.67 42.22 -10.73
CA LYS A 242 20.72 41.59 -12.06
C LYS A 242 22.01 40.78 -12.32
N SER A 243 22.58 40.20 -11.26
CA SER A 243 23.69 39.25 -11.42
C SER A 243 23.25 38.12 -12.35
N VAL A 244 24.06 37.82 -13.36
CA VAL A 244 23.83 36.73 -14.31
C VAL A 244 24.38 35.44 -13.71
N TYR A 245 23.75 34.30 -14.01
CA TYR A 245 24.22 32.99 -13.58
C TYR A 245 25.63 32.73 -14.14
N THR A 246 26.45 31.99 -13.40
CA THR A 246 27.83 31.71 -13.84
C THR A 246 27.89 30.73 -15.00
N TRP A 247 27.00 29.73 -14.99
CA TRP A 247 26.84 28.73 -16.05
C TRP A 247 25.41 28.16 -15.98
N THR A 248 24.95 27.54 -17.07
CA THR A 248 23.66 26.84 -17.14
C THR A 248 23.87 25.34 -17.20
N THR A 249 22.90 24.59 -16.69
CA THR A 249 22.84 23.13 -16.83
C THR A 249 21.40 22.68 -16.92
N LYS A 250 21.21 21.45 -17.37
CA LYS A 250 19.91 20.80 -17.39
C LYS A 250 19.75 19.94 -16.14
N GLN A 251 18.61 20.08 -15.47
CA GLN A 251 18.26 19.27 -14.30
C GLN A 251 16.80 18.81 -14.39
N ASP A 252 16.55 17.58 -13.98
CA ASP A 252 15.19 17.06 -13.84
C ASP A 252 14.53 17.70 -12.62
N THR A 253 13.40 18.37 -12.84
CA THR A 253 12.62 19.03 -11.80
C THR A 253 11.19 18.52 -11.79
N PRO A 254 10.53 18.40 -10.62
CA PRO A 254 9.14 17.94 -10.56
C PRO A 254 8.21 18.87 -11.34
N SER A 255 7.47 18.33 -12.30
CA SER A 255 6.67 19.14 -13.23
C SER A 255 5.25 19.45 -12.70
N GLY A 256 4.88 18.94 -11.52
CA GLY A 256 3.50 18.96 -11.05
C GLY A 256 2.57 17.99 -11.79
N ARG A 257 3.02 17.21 -12.78
CA ARG A 257 2.17 16.25 -13.50
C ARG A 257 2.24 14.91 -12.82
N LEU A 258 1.10 14.24 -12.67
CA LEU A 258 1.04 12.93 -12.04
C LEU A 258 1.04 11.82 -13.09
N CYS A 259 1.59 10.67 -12.69
CA CYS A 259 1.48 9.40 -13.39
C CYS A 259 0.90 8.37 -12.42
N ILE A 260 -0.09 7.61 -12.90
CA ILE A 260 -0.60 6.42 -12.23
C ILE A 260 -0.04 5.21 -12.97
N GLN A 261 0.53 4.27 -12.23
CA GLN A 261 1.07 3.03 -12.75
C GLN A 261 0.34 1.83 -12.14
N ALA A 262 -0.11 0.93 -12.99
CA ALA A 262 -0.58 -0.40 -12.64
C ALA A 262 0.39 -1.46 -13.19
N TYR A 263 0.73 -2.47 -12.40
CA TYR A 263 1.69 -3.50 -12.82
C TYR A 263 1.37 -4.88 -12.25
N SER A 264 1.89 -5.91 -12.91
CA SER A 264 1.77 -7.29 -12.43
C SER A 264 2.67 -7.50 -11.22
N THR A 265 2.11 -8.07 -10.17
CA THR A 265 2.86 -8.42 -8.95
C THR A 265 3.61 -9.75 -9.08
N HIS A 266 3.37 -10.51 -10.15
CA HIS A 266 3.94 -11.84 -10.34
C HIS A 266 5.38 -11.76 -10.88
N PRO A 267 6.35 -12.42 -10.24
CA PRO A 267 7.70 -12.51 -10.77
C PRO A 267 7.68 -13.13 -12.18
N GLY A 268 8.33 -12.47 -13.15
CA GLY A 268 8.43 -12.94 -14.53
C GLY A 268 7.37 -12.39 -15.49
N THR A 269 6.30 -11.78 -15.00
CA THR A 269 5.29 -11.12 -15.85
C THR A 269 5.63 -9.65 -16.03
N LYS A 270 5.90 -9.22 -17.27
CA LYS A 270 6.29 -7.83 -17.60
C LYS A 270 5.11 -6.89 -17.87
N TRP A 271 3.91 -7.22 -17.41
CA TRP A 271 2.74 -6.36 -17.65
C TRP A 271 2.81 -5.10 -16.77
N LEU A 272 2.77 -3.95 -17.43
CA LEU A 272 2.79 -2.63 -16.83
C LEU A 272 1.99 -1.66 -17.71
N LYS A 273 1.15 -0.84 -17.09
CA LYS A 273 0.37 0.20 -17.74
C LYS A 273 0.53 1.51 -16.96
N GLN A 274 0.77 2.59 -17.69
CA GLN A 274 0.91 3.93 -17.13
C GLN A 274 -0.10 4.87 -17.78
N TRP A 275 -0.67 5.75 -16.96
CA TRP A 275 -1.45 6.90 -17.39
C TRP A 275 -0.72 8.12 -16.87
N ARG A 276 -0.35 9.03 -17.77
CA ARG A 276 0.44 10.23 -17.47
C ARG A 276 -0.41 11.46 -17.78
N GLU A 277 -0.42 12.43 -16.88
CA GLU A 277 -1.02 13.73 -17.17
C GLU A 277 -0.19 14.47 -18.23
N SER A 278 -0.87 15.04 -19.20
CA SER A 278 -0.29 15.99 -20.16
C SER A 278 -0.08 17.35 -19.52
N LYS A 279 -0.98 17.73 -18.58
CA LYS A 279 -0.90 19.00 -17.83
C LYS A 279 -1.24 18.80 -16.36
N PRO A 280 -0.63 19.58 -15.43
CA PRO A 280 -0.97 19.49 -14.02
C PRO A 280 -2.47 19.68 -13.78
N GLY A 281 -3.10 18.72 -13.11
CA GLY A 281 -4.50 18.76 -12.70
C GLY A 281 -5.47 18.08 -13.67
N GLU A 282 -4.98 17.45 -14.74
CA GLU A 282 -5.80 16.74 -15.71
C GLU A 282 -6.61 15.59 -15.08
N PHE A 283 -6.01 14.82 -14.17
CA PHE A 283 -6.69 13.69 -13.53
C PHE A 283 -7.93 14.10 -12.75
N SER A 284 -8.04 15.34 -12.26
CA SER A 284 -9.28 15.82 -11.62
C SER A 284 -10.52 15.66 -12.52
N LYS A 285 -10.34 15.55 -13.85
CA LYS A 285 -11.42 15.35 -14.82
C LYS A 285 -11.37 13.96 -15.47
N THR A 286 -10.18 13.40 -15.67
CA THR A 286 -9.99 12.17 -16.45
C THR A 286 -9.79 10.91 -15.60
N LEU A 287 -9.76 11.00 -14.27
CA LEU A 287 -9.46 9.83 -13.42
C LEU A 287 -10.39 8.63 -13.64
N LYS A 288 -11.64 8.87 -13.99
CA LYS A 288 -12.61 7.81 -14.31
C LYS A 288 -12.27 6.99 -15.55
N SER A 289 -11.41 7.46 -16.46
CA SER A 289 -10.96 6.66 -17.61
C SER A 289 -9.73 5.79 -17.30
N VAL A 290 -9.14 5.96 -16.11
CA VAL A 290 -8.00 5.17 -15.62
C VAL A 290 -8.48 3.86 -14.98
N VAL A 291 -9.65 3.91 -14.33
CA VAL A 291 -10.30 2.80 -13.61
C VAL A 291 -11.26 2.08 -14.55
#